data_AF-A0A8H5GQJ4-F1
#
_entry.id   AF-A0A8H5GQJ4-F1
#
_cell.length_a   1.000
_cell.length_b   1.000
_cell.length_c   1.000
_cell.angle_alpha   90.00
_cell.angle_beta   90.00
_cell.angle_gamma   90.00
#
_symmetry.space_group_name_H-M   'P 1'
#
loop_
_entity.id
_entity.type
_entity.pdbx_description
1 polymer ?
#
loop_
_entity_poly.entity_id
_entity_poly.type
_entity_poly.pdbx_seq_one_letter_code
_entity_poly.pdbx_strand_id
1 'polypeptide(L)'
;MNQNTKLTRIREHPREATGQSPDELITTVSDILEEMLANLRISHCSVDFNQELLEAPLVEARNRGYALSGVHSLRHALSMGVYLTSTMYGHVTDNAQRTYIIFYIMFMFYVDDTYFGKSDRENGLLFFISRFNQNQPQEEPSLTAFATFLREDTATVFEPIGGGIIIASSLNFINGMILESSVSVAQISPFAQGFPYFVRNKSGFAEACIILAFPRDMPVIHYAQAFPEMLYFVLDLTLRPSDIMSFYKEELVGESENLVSLLAAVTDSKIEFFQNFKICGSGSPCIPVTRHEKYEVLRHLSRAVSLGHQRTLQILAGAPLAREVYLKLAKGYVCMYISMRERYKLDELNL
;
A
#
# COMPACT_ATOMS: atom_id res chain seq x y z
N MET A 1 27.66 9.43 -19.85
CA MET A 1 28.13 10.75 -19.36
C MET A 1 26.88 11.60 -19.13
N ASN A 2 26.80 12.21 -17.94
CA ASN A 2 25.64 12.89 -17.32
C ASN A 2 24.50 12.01 -16.78
N GLN A 3 24.82 11.32 -15.67
CA GLN A 3 23.91 11.07 -14.55
C GLN A 3 23.82 12.37 -13.73
N ASN A 4 22.70 13.09 -13.76
CA ASN A 4 22.25 14.08 -12.74
C ASN A 4 21.14 14.95 -13.32
N THR A 5 19.89 14.50 -13.32
CA THR A 5 18.73 15.41 -13.40
C THR A 5 17.43 14.70 -13.04
N LYS A 6 17.17 14.51 -11.74
CA LYS A 6 15.80 14.54 -11.17
C LYS A 6 15.74 14.75 -9.65
N LEU A 7 16.79 15.35 -9.09
CA LEU A 7 16.73 16.10 -7.83
C LEU A 7 16.47 17.56 -8.19
N THR A 8 15.21 17.95 -8.38
CA THR A 8 14.71 19.34 -8.19
C THR A 8 13.30 19.47 -8.74
N ARG A 9 12.32 19.42 -7.83
CA ARG A 9 11.28 20.45 -7.67
C ARG A 9 10.58 20.16 -6.34
N ILE A 10 11.37 20.24 -5.27
CA ILE A 10 10.85 20.51 -3.93
C ILE A 10 10.31 21.93 -4.03
N ARG A 11 8.99 22.10 -3.95
CA ARG A 11 8.46 23.41 -3.57
C ARG A 11 8.91 23.62 -2.13
N GLU A 12 9.91 24.47 -1.94
CA GLU A 12 10.30 24.93 -0.61
C GLU A 12 9.11 25.70 -0.03
N HIS A 13 8.27 25.00 0.74
CA HIS A 13 7.43 25.67 1.70
C HIS A 13 8.32 26.12 2.86
N PRO A 14 8.18 27.38 3.32
CA PRO A 14 8.97 27.87 4.43
C PRO A 14 8.75 26.95 5.63
N ARG A 15 9.86 26.52 6.25
CA ARG A 15 9.86 25.77 7.50
C ARG A 15 9.16 26.62 8.56
N GLU A 16 7.86 26.42 8.75
CA GLU A 16 7.22 26.89 9.96
C GLU A 16 7.82 26.12 11.13
N ALA A 17 8.39 26.86 12.07
CA ALA A 17 9.04 26.34 13.25
C ALA A 17 7.99 25.66 14.14
N THR A 18 7.80 24.36 13.94
CA THR A 18 7.09 23.49 14.88
C THR A 18 8.03 23.24 16.07
N GLY A 19 7.60 23.62 17.26
CA GLY A 19 8.44 23.83 18.45
C GLY A 19 9.01 22.59 19.16
N GLN A 20 9.37 21.53 18.45
CA GLN A 20 9.96 20.30 19.02
C GLN A 20 11.20 19.85 18.21
N SER A 21 12.25 19.38 18.89
CA SER A 21 13.54 19.06 18.27
C SER A 21 13.47 17.77 17.42
N PRO A 22 14.36 17.60 16.41
CA PRO A 22 14.48 16.36 15.65
C PRO A 22 14.63 15.09 16.51
N ASP A 23 15.25 15.22 17.69
CA ASP A 23 15.47 14.11 18.63
C ASP A 23 14.16 13.57 19.23
N GLU A 24 13.16 14.44 19.44
CA GLU A 24 11.85 14.03 19.97
C GLU A 24 11.05 13.24 18.93
N LEU A 25 11.16 13.61 17.64
CA LEU A 25 10.52 12.87 16.54
C LEU A 25 11.10 11.47 16.42
N ILE A 26 12.43 11.34 16.42
CA ILE A 26 13.11 10.04 16.36
C ILE A 26 12.68 9.18 17.53
N THR A 27 12.82 9.68 18.76
CA THR A 27 12.50 8.91 19.97
C THR A 27 11.04 8.44 19.96
N THR A 28 10.10 9.34 19.69
CA THR A 28 8.67 9.01 19.74
C THR A 28 8.27 8.01 18.67
N VAL A 29 8.76 8.16 17.44
CA VAL A 29 8.41 7.25 16.35
C VAL A 29 9.08 5.90 16.54
N SER A 30 10.35 5.85 16.97
CA SER A 30 11.06 4.61 17.31
C SER A 30 10.28 3.82 18.37
N ASP A 31 9.90 4.45 19.49
CA ASP A 31 9.16 3.79 20.57
C ASP A 31 7.87 3.13 20.07
N ILE A 32 7.12 3.82 19.20
CA ILE A 32 5.84 3.31 18.67
C ILE A 32 6.07 2.12 17.73
N LEU A 33 7.07 2.22 16.85
CA LEU A 33 7.38 1.15 15.90
C LEU A 33 7.99 -0.07 16.61
N GLU A 34 8.86 0.12 17.60
CA GLU A 34 9.41 -0.97 18.43
C GLU A 34 8.31 -1.72 19.18
N GLU A 35 7.37 -1.01 19.82
CA GLU A 35 6.22 -1.62 20.50
C GLU A 35 5.41 -2.48 19.52
N MET A 36 5.14 -1.93 18.32
CA MET A 36 4.41 -2.65 17.27
C MET A 36 5.17 -3.91 16.83
N LEU A 37 6.45 -3.79 16.46
CA LEU A 37 7.27 -4.91 15.98
C LEU A 37 7.42 -6.00 17.04
N ALA A 38 7.58 -5.62 18.31
CA ALA A 38 7.61 -6.56 19.44
C ALA A 38 6.28 -7.34 19.57
N ASN A 39 5.14 -6.66 19.38
CA ASN A 39 3.82 -7.29 19.42
C ASN A 39 3.55 -8.23 18.24
N LEU A 40 4.15 -7.96 17.08
CA LEU A 40 4.06 -8.84 15.91
C LEU A 40 4.88 -10.13 16.06
N ARG A 41 5.92 -10.14 16.91
CA ARG A 41 6.82 -11.29 17.13
C ARG A 41 7.44 -11.82 15.83
N ILE A 42 7.72 -10.91 14.89
CA ILE A 42 8.34 -11.23 13.60
C ILE A 42 9.84 -10.96 13.71
N SER A 43 10.65 -11.99 13.47
CA SER A 43 12.11 -11.86 13.43
C SER A 43 12.56 -10.93 12.29
N HIS A 44 13.54 -10.05 12.52
CA HIS A 44 14.20 -9.29 11.46
C HIS A 44 14.71 -10.24 10.36
N CYS A 45 14.54 -9.84 9.11
CA CYS A 45 15.20 -10.49 7.98
C CYS A 45 15.60 -9.47 6.92
N SER A 46 16.78 -9.68 6.33
CA SER A 46 17.24 -8.95 5.15
C SER A 46 16.92 -9.77 3.91
N VAL A 47 16.57 -9.09 2.83
CA VAL A 47 16.36 -9.72 1.53
C VAL A 47 17.37 -9.19 0.54
N ASP A 48 18.21 -10.08 0.02
CA ASP A 48 19.19 -9.76 -1.00
C ASP A 48 18.51 -9.79 -2.37
N PHE A 49 18.17 -8.61 -2.89
CA PHE A 49 17.74 -8.48 -4.28
C PHE A 49 18.95 -8.55 -5.22
N ASN A 50 18.96 -9.52 -6.14
CA ASN A 50 19.96 -9.61 -7.20
C ASN A 50 19.31 -9.31 -8.56
N GLN A 51 20.04 -8.58 -9.42
CA GLN A 51 19.64 -8.31 -10.81
C GLN A 51 19.37 -9.56 -11.63
N GLU A 52 20.00 -10.70 -11.30
CA GLU A 52 19.72 -11.99 -11.96
C GLU A 52 18.24 -12.41 -11.89
N LEU A 53 17.53 -11.99 -10.84
CA LEU A 53 16.09 -12.26 -10.67
C LEU A 53 15.23 -11.53 -11.71
N LEU A 54 15.78 -10.52 -12.40
CA LEU A 54 15.08 -9.70 -13.37
C LEU A 54 15.13 -10.27 -14.80
N GLU A 55 16.10 -11.16 -15.10
CA GLU A 55 16.34 -11.65 -16.47
C GLU A 55 15.14 -12.41 -17.03
N ALA A 56 14.64 -13.42 -16.31
CA ALA A 56 13.49 -14.21 -16.78
C ALA A 56 12.20 -13.37 -16.89
N PRO A 57 11.82 -12.53 -15.90
CA PRO A 57 10.69 -11.62 -16.03
C PRO A 57 10.82 -10.62 -17.19
N LEU A 58 12.02 -10.12 -17.49
CA LEU A 58 12.25 -9.23 -18.64
C LEU A 58 12.04 -9.95 -19.97
N VAL A 59 12.53 -11.18 -20.11
CA VAL A 59 12.30 -12.00 -21.31
C VAL A 59 10.81 -12.24 -21.49
N GLU A 60 10.11 -12.63 -20.43
CA GLU A 60 8.68 -12.88 -20.50
C GLU A 60 7.87 -11.61 -20.82
N ALA A 61 8.22 -10.46 -20.22
CA ALA A 61 7.59 -9.19 -20.56
C ALA A 61 7.78 -8.82 -22.04
N ARG A 62 8.95 -9.09 -22.62
CA ARG A 62 9.19 -8.91 -24.07
C ARG A 62 8.35 -9.85 -24.90
N ASN A 63 8.26 -11.13 -24.52
CA ASN A 63 7.46 -12.13 -25.23
C ASN A 63 5.97 -11.76 -25.25
N ARG A 64 5.47 -11.15 -24.17
CA ARG A 64 4.10 -10.62 -24.04
C ARG A 64 3.88 -9.29 -24.76
N GLY A 65 4.92 -8.71 -25.36
CA GLY A 65 4.83 -7.42 -26.06
C GLY A 65 4.64 -6.21 -25.15
N TYR A 66 4.99 -6.31 -23.86
CA TYR A 66 4.89 -5.20 -22.93
C TYR A 66 5.88 -4.08 -23.30
N ALA A 67 5.44 -2.82 -23.16
CA ALA A 67 6.27 -1.67 -23.46
C ALA A 67 7.39 -1.53 -22.42
N LEU A 68 8.64 -1.89 -22.77
CA LEU A 68 9.81 -1.78 -21.88
C LEU A 68 10.67 -0.54 -22.14
N SER A 69 10.24 0.35 -23.04
CA SER A 69 10.91 1.60 -23.40
C SER A 69 9.89 2.68 -23.75
N GLY A 70 10.33 3.95 -23.75
CA GLY A 70 9.47 5.10 -24.06
C GLY A 70 8.73 5.65 -22.84
N VAL A 71 7.79 6.56 -23.09
CA VAL A 71 7.07 7.31 -22.04
C VAL A 71 6.20 6.41 -21.15
N HIS A 72 5.68 5.32 -21.72
CA HIS A 72 4.83 4.35 -21.02
C HIS A 72 5.56 3.06 -20.66
N SER A 73 6.87 3.16 -20.40
CA SER A 73 7.70 1.99 -20.08
C SER A 73 7.33 1.38 -18.74
N LEU A 74 7.08 0.07 -18.76
CA LEU A 74 6.85 -0.78 -17.59
C LEU A 74 8.15 -1.24 -16.92
N ARG A 75 9.32 -0.93 -17.49
CA ARG A 75 10.61 -1.50 -17.05
C ARG A 75 10.96 -1.15 -15.60
N HIS A 76 10.72 0.08 -15.18
CA HIS A 76 11.00 0.48 -13.80
C HIS A 76 10.08 -0.24 -12.82
N ALA A 77 8.78 -0.26 -13.13
CA ALA A 77 7.78 -0.94 -12.31
C ALA A 77 7.99 -2.47 -12.29
N LEU A 78 8.58 -3.05 -13.34
CA LEU A 78 8.92 -4.47 -13.37
C LEU A 78 9.98 -4.81 -12.33
N SER A 79 11.01 -3.96 -12.18
CA SER A 79 12.01 -4.13 -11.12
C SER A 79 11.37 -4.10 -9.73
N MET A 80 10.39 -3.20 -9.52
CA MET A 80 9.61 -3.17 -8.28
C MET A 80 8.78 -4.46 -8.10
N GLY A 81 8.15 -4.96 -9.16
CA GLY A 81 7.42 -6.22 -9.15
C GLY A 81 8.28 -7.41 -8.72
N VAL A 82 9.50 -7.54 -9.27
CA VAL A 82 10.43 -8.61 -8.88
C VAL A 82 10.91 -8.45 -7.43
N TYR A 83 11.27 -7.23 -7.03
CA TYR A 83 11.70 -6.95 -5.66
C TYR A 83 10.62 -7.30 -4.63
N LEU A 84 9.40 -6.79 -4.82
CA LEU A 84 8.29 -7.02 -3.90
C LEU A 84 7.82 -8.48 -3.90
N THR A 85 7.86 -9.15 -5.05
CA THR A 85 7.58 -10.61 -5.08
C THR A 85 8.62 -11.39 -4.29
N SER A 86 9.89 -11.07 -4.46
CA SER A 86 10.98 -11.79 -3.79
C SER A 86 10.99 -11.58 -2.27
N THR A 87 10.49 -10.43 -1.81
CA THR A 87 10.42 -10.07 -0.38
C THR A 87 9.12 -10.56 0.27
N MET A 88 7.97 -10.10 -0.24
CA MET A 88 6.65 -10.31 0.39
C MET A 88 6.05 -11.67 0.07
N TYR A 89 6.40 -12.23 -1.09
CA TYR A 89 5.84 -13.47 -1.62
C TYR A 89 6.92 -14.53 -1.86
N GLY A 90 8.07 -14.42 -1.18
CA GLY A 90 9.19 -15.34 -1.35
C GLY A 90 8.84 -16.80 -1.06
N HIS A 91 7.79 -17.03 -0.26
CA HIS A 91 7.25 -18.35 0.05
C HIS A 91 6.41 -19.00 -1.05
N VAL A 92 5.95 -18.24 -2.04
CA VAL A 92 5.18 -18.78 -3.17
C VAL A 92 6.14 -19.53 -4.08
N THR A 93 5.97 -20.83 -4.24
CA THR A 93 6.87 -21.68 -5.05
C THR A 93 6.33 -22.00 -6.45
N ASP A 94 5.03 -21.81 -6.69
CA ASP A 94 4.43 -22.04 -8.01
C ASP A 94 4.89 -20.98 -9.02
N ASN A 95 5.51 -21.41 -10.12
CA ASN A 95 6.10 -20.50 -11.11
C ASN A 95 5.06 -19.65 -11.84
N ALA A 96 3.86 -20.19 -12.09
CA ALA A 96 2.79 -19.46 -12.76
C ALA A 96 2.27 -18.34 -11.85
N GLN A 97 1.99 -18.66 -10.58
CA GLN A 97 1.59 -17.68 -9.58
C GLN A 97 2.68 -16.63 -9.32
N ARG A 98 3.95 -17.03 -9.18
CA ARG A 98 5.06 -16.08 -9.01
C ARG A 98 5.16 -15.09 -10.18
N THR A 99 5.11 -15.59 -11.41
CA THR A 99 5.13 -14.75 -12.62
C THR A 99 3.94 -13.79 -12.65
N TYR A 100 2.75 -14.28 -12.28
CA TYR A 100 1.56 -13.44 -12.15
C TYR A 100 1.76 -12.33 -11.12
N ILE A 101 2.24 -12.65 -9.91
CA ILE A 101 2.46 -11.65 -8.84
C ILE A 101 3.43 -10.56 -9.31
N ILE A 102 4.52 -10.92 -9.97
CA ILE A 102 5.50 -9.97 -10.51
C ILE A 102 4.84 -8.97 -11.45
N PHE A 103 4.06 -9.45 -12.43
CA PHE A 103 3.40 -8.58 -13.40
C PHE A 103 2.23 -7.81 -12.82
N TYR A 104 1.48 -8.42 -11.90
CA TYR A 104 0.42 -7.73 -11.17
C TYR A 104 1.00 -6.51 -10.43
N ILE A 105 2.04 -6.72 -9.61
CA ILE A 105 2.69 -5.63 -8.88
C ILE A 105 3.29 -4.60 -9.84
N MET A 106 3.94 -5.04 -10.93
CA MET A 106 4.44 -4.14 -11.97
C MET A 106 3.34 -3.21 -12.50
N PHE A 107 2.17 -3.74 -12.86
CA PHE A 107 1.08 -2.91 -13.38
C PHE A 107 0.53 -1.95 -12.32
N MET A 108 0.33 -2.42 -11.07
CA MET A 108 -0.16 -1.56 -10.00
C MET A 108 0.78 -0.40 -9.71
N PHE A 109 2.09 -0.65 -9.67
CA PHE A 109 3.10 0.40 -9.47
C PHE A 109 3.27 1.30 -10.70
N TYR A 110 3.14 0.75 -11.92
CA TYR A 110 3.14 1.57 -13.12
C TYR A 110 1.99 2.57 -13.13
N VAL A 111 0.78 2.10 -12.83
CA VAL A 111 -0.41 2.95 -12.72
C VAL A 111 -0.17 4.00 -11.65
N ASP A 112 0.41 3.61 -10.52
CA ASP A 112 0.67 4.56 -9.47
C ASP A 112 1.66 5.67 -9.85
N ASP A 113 2.88 5.27 -10.19
CA ASP A 113 3.99 6.18 -10.50
C ASP A 113 3.65 7.09 -11.69
N THR A 114 2.80 6.62 -12.60
CA THR A 114 2.45 7.34 -13.82
C THR A 114 1.27 8.27 -13.63
N TYR A 115 0.28 7.96 -12.79
CA TYR A 115 -0.99 8.70 -12.76
C TYR A 115 -1.32 9.37 -11.43
N PHE A 116 -0.63 9.04 -10.34
CA PHE A 116 -0.89 9.67 -9.04
C PHE A 116 -0.65 11.19 -9.07
N GLY A 117 -1.58 11.96 -8.48
CA GLY A 117 -1.50 13.42 -8.38
C GLY A 117 -1.62 14.19 -9.69
N LYS A 118 -1.98 13.53 -10.80
CA LYS A 118 -2.22 14.20 -12.09
C LYS A 118 -3.65 14.71 -12.21
N SER A 119 -3.83 15.83 -12.89
CA SER A 119 -5.16 16.44 -13.08
C SER A 119 -6.09 15.53 -13.90
N ASP A 120 -7.40 15.64 -13.71
CA ASP A 120 -8.41 14.85 -14.43
C ASP A 120 -8.28 14.92 -15.97
N ARG A 121 -7.76 16.04 -16.50
CA ARG A 121 -7.51 16.22 -17.95
C ARG A 121 -6.30 15.44 -18.47
N GLU A 122 -5.41 15.04 -17.57
CA GLU A 122 -4.19 14.28 -17.85
C GLU A 122 -4.29 12.84 -17.31
N ASN A 123 -5.41 12.49 -16.67
CA ASN A 123 -5.63 11.23 -16.02
C ASN A 123 -6.35 10.24 -16.96
N GLY A 124 -5.56 9.49 -17.73
CA GLY A 124 -6.07 8.43 -18.61
C GLY A 124 -6.74 7.25 -17.90
N LEU A 125 -6.89 7.32 -16.57
CA LEU A 125 -7.61 6.33 -15.78
C LEU A 125 -9.12 6.59 -15.68
N LEU A 126 -9.60 7.82 -15.94
CA LEU A 126 -11.01 8.18 -15.72
C LEU A 126 -11.98 7.25 -16.45
N PHE A 127 -11.63 6.85 -17.67
CA PHE A 127 -12.43 5.92 -18.49
C PHE A 127 -11.93 4.48 -18.45
N PHE A 128 -10.94 4.16 -17.61
CA PHE A 128 -10.34 2.83 -17.60
C PHE A 128 -11.37 1.74 -17.33
N ILE A 129 -12.21 1.92 -16.30
CA ILE A 129 -13.19 0.91 -15.89
C ILE A 129 -14.30 0.75 -16.93
N SER A 130 -14.80 1.86 -17.49
CA SER A 130 -15.85 1.79 -18.51
C SER A 130 -15.36 1.10 -19.78
N ARG A 131 -14.12 1.37 -20.20
CA ARG A 131 -13.44 0.67 -21.31
C ARG A 131 -13.14 -0.78 -20.98
N PHE A 132 -12.69 -1.06 -19.75
CA PHE A 132 -12.42 -2.41 -19.26
C PHE A 132 -13.66 -3.31 -19.38
N ASN A 133 -14.81 -2.82 -18.90
CA ASN A 133 -16.08 -3.54 -18.95
C ASN A 133 -16.61 -3.74 -20.38
N GLN A 134 -16.35 -2.79 -21.28
CA GLN A 134 -16.74 -2.87 -22.69
C GLN A 134 -15.73 -3.61 -23.58
N ASN A 135 -14.65 -4.13 -22.99
CA ASN A 135 -13.52 -4.71 -23.71
C ASN A 135 -12.97 -3.79 -24.81
N GLN A 136 -12.92 -2.49 -24.53
CA GLN A 136 -12.36 -1.49 -25.44
C GLN A 136 -10.86 -1.29 -25.15
N PRO A 137 -10.08 -0.86 -26.17
CA PRO A 137 -8.71 -0.40 -25.96
C PRO A 137 -8.66 0.73 -24.93
N GLN A 138 -7.64 0.70 -24.08
CA GLN A 138 -7.35 1.78 -23.14
C GLN A 138 -6.63 2.93 -23.85
N GLU A 139 -6.48 4.06 -23.17
CA GLU A 139 -5.89 5.26 -23.77
C GLU A 139 -4.44 5.07 -24.21
N GLU A 140 -3.71 4.13 -23.60
CA GLU A 140 -2.34 3.84 -23.95
C GLU A 140 -2.01 2.33 -23.87
N PRO A 141 -0.93 1.88 -24.53
CA PRO A 141 -0.61 0.47 -24.65
C PRO A 141 -0.39 -0.26 -23.32
N SER A 142 0.24 0.37 -22.33
CA SER A 142 0.53 -0.28 -21.04
C SER A 142 -0.74 -0.47 -20.20
N LEU A 143 -1.68 0.48 -20.21
CA LEU A 143 -3.03 0.30 -19.65
C LEU A 143 -3.83 -0.77 -20.40
N THR A 144 -3.69 -0.85 -21.73
CA THR A 144 -4.36 -1.92 -22.51
C THR A 144 -3.81 -3.28 -22.11
N ALA A 145 -2.49 -3.42 -21.99
CA ALA A 145 -1.85 -4.63 -21.50
C ALA A 145 -2.29 -4.98 -20.08
N PHE A 146 -2.45 -3.99 -19.19
CA PHE A 146 -2.97 -4.21 -17.85
C PHE A 146 -4.42 -4.73 -17.85
N ALA A 147 -5.30 -4.11 -18.64
CA ALA A 147 -6.69 -4.55 -18.76
C ALA A 147 -6.80 -5.98 -19.31
N THR A 148 -5.97 -6.34 -20.29
CA THR A 148 -5.89 -7.72 -20.82
C THR A 148 -5.35 -8.68 -19.77
N PHE A 149 -4.27 -8.33 -19.07
CA PHE A 149 -3.69 -9.13 -17.99
C PHE A 149 -4.71 -9.44 -16.89
N LEU A 150 -5.48 -8.44 -16.46
CA LEU A 150 -6.53 -8.65 -15.46
C LEU A 150 -7.63 -9.61 -15.94
N ARG A 151 -8.01 -9.57 -17.21
CA ARG A 151 -9.07 -10.45 -17.76
C ARG A 151 -8.58 -11.86 -18.02
N GLU A 152 -7.43 -12.00 -18.66
CA GLU A 152 -6.96 -13.26 -19.21
C GLU A 152 -6.11 -14.02 -18.19
N ASP A 153 -4.97 -13.43 -17.77
CA ASP A 153 -4.05 -14.10 -16.85
C ASP A 153 -4.72 -14.45 -15.52
N THR A 154 -5.53 -13.56 -14.96
CA THR A 154 -6.19 -13.80 -13.67
C THR A 154 -7.08 -15.04 -13.72
N ALA A 155 -7.86 -15.18 -14.79
CA ALA A 155 -8.76 -16.32 -14.98
C ALA A 155 -8.00 -17.64 -15.22
N THR A 156 -6.75 -17.57 -15.70
CA THR A 156 -5.90 -18.75 -15.88
C THR A 156 -5.15 -19.18 -14.62
N VAL A 157 -4.85 -18.24 -13.72
CA VAL A 157 -4.02 -18.48 -12.53
C VAL A 157 -4.88 -18.75 -11.30
N PHE A 158 -5.93 -17.98 -11.07
CA PHE A 158 -6.73 -18.08 -9.84
C PHE A 158 -8.10 -18.68 -10.10
N GLU A 159 -8.63 -19.34 -9.06
CA GLU A 159 -10.02 -19.78 -9.07
C GLU A 159 -11.00 -18.57 -9.10
N PRO A 160 -12.24 -18.76 -9.56
CA PRO A 160 -13.17 -17.66 -9.85
C PRO A 160 -13.40 -16.64 -8.73
N ILE A 161 -13.48 -17.06 -7.46
CA ILE A 161 -13.71 -16.16 -6.32
C ILE A 161 -12.45 -15.31 -6.07
N GLY A 162 -11.29 -15.94 -5.92
CA GLY A 162 -10.01 -15.26 -5.73
C GLY A 162 -9.65 -14.34 -6.90
N GLY A 163 -9.83 -14.82 -8.14
CA GLY A 163 -9.63 -14.02 -9.35
C GLY A 163 -10.60 -12.83 -9.43
N GLY A 164 -11.87 -13.04 -9.07
CA GLY A 164 -12.86 -11.97 -8.98
C GLY A 164 -12.50 -10.91 -7.94
N ILE A 165 -11.98 -11.31 -6.78
CA ILE A 165 -11.49 -10.40 -5.73
C ILE A 165 -10.28 -9.61 -6.24
N ILE A 166 -9.33 -10.25 -6.92
CA ILE A 166 -8.16 -9.56 -7.49
C ILE A 166 -8.62 -8.47 -8.47
N ILE A 167 -9.48 -8.81 -9.44
CA ILE A 167 -9.99 -7.85 -10.43
C ILE A 167 -10.74 -6.71 -9.72
N ALA A 168 -11.64 -7.02 -8.79
CA ALA A 168 -12.41 -6.03 -8.06
C ALA A 168 -11.49 -5.07 -7.28
N SER A 169 -10.47 -5.61 -6.61
CA SER A 169 -9.46 -4.86 -5.88
C SER A 169 -8.65 -3.93 -6.81
N SER A 170 -8.29 -4.39 -8.01
CA SER A 170 -7.58 -3.55 -9.01
C SER A 170 -8.46 -2.42 -9.56
N LEU A 171 -9.74 -2.68 -9.83
CA LEU A 171 -10.66 -1.63 -10.29
C LEU A 171 -10.98 -0.63 -9.17
N ASN A 172 -11.11 -1.11 -7.93
CA ASN A 172 -11.24 -0.27 -6.74
C ASN A 172 -10.01 0.63 -6.55
N PHE A 173 -8.81 0.12 -6.79
CA PHE A 173 -7.57 0.90 -6.76
C PHE A 173 -7.60 2.08 -7.71
N ILE A 174 -8.00 1.85 -8.96
CA ILE A 174 -8.09 2.92 -9.96
C ILE A 174 -9.09 4.00 -9.52
N ASN A 175 -10.28 3.60 -9.05
CA ASN A 175 -11.26 4.54 -8.49
C ASN A 175 -10.70 5.29 -7.27
N GLY A 176 -10.02 4.58 -6.38
CA GLY A 176 -9.40 5.14 -5.18
C GLY A 176 -8.37 6.20 -5.53
N MET A 177 -7.50 5.95 -6.50
CA MET A 177 -6.51 6.92 -6.98
C MET A 177 -7.15 8.19 -7.55
N ILE A 178 -8.18 8.04 -8.38
CA ILE A 178 -8.90 9.20 -8.94
C ILE A 178 -9.53 10.01 -7.80
N LEU A 179 -10.22 9.33 -6.87
CA LEU A 179 -10.86 9.97 -5.73
C LEU A 179 -9.86 10.68 -4.81
N GLU A 180 -8.73 10.04 -4.50
CA GLU A 180 -7.65 10.59 -3.69
C GLU A 180 -7.06 11.85 -4.34
N SER A 181 -6.85 11.83 -5.66
CA SER A 181 -6.37 13.01 -6.40
C SER A 181 -7.40 14.15 -6.50
N SER A 182 -8.69 13.84 -6.34
CA SER A 182 -9.79 14.81 -6.43
C SER A 182 -10.09 15.52 -5.11
N VAL A 183 -9.52 15.06 -3.99
CA VAL A 183 -9.90 15.55 -2.65
C VAL A 183 -8.71 16.15 -1.93
N SER A 184 -8.78 17.46 -1.66
CA SER A 184 -7.79 18.15 -0.81
C SER A 184 -8.15 18.02 0.68
N VAL A 185 -7.14 17.85 1.53
CA VAL A 185 -7.29 17.85 3.01
C VAL A 185 -8.09 19.06 3.51
N ALA A 186 -7.85 20.23 2.91
CA ALA A 186 -8.53 21.48 3.27
C ALA A 186 -10.04 21.49 2.96
N GLN A 187 -10.51 20.54 2.15
CA GLN A 187 -11.91 20.42 1.71
C GLN A 187 -12.66 19.30 2.42
N ILE A 188 -11.98 18.51 3.27
CA ILE A 188 -12.62 17.40 3.98
C ILE A 188 -13.45 17.95 5.14
N SER A 189 -14.70 17.51 5.22
CA SER A 189 -15.58 17.84 6.33
C SER A 189 -15.07 17.18 7.62
N PRO A 190 -15.05 17.88 8.77
CA PRO A 190 -14.71 17.26 10.06
C PRO A 190 -15.72 16.17 10.46
N PHE A 191 -16.91 16.13 9.84
CA PHE A 191 -17.91 15.08 10.06
C PHE A 191 -17.69 13.84 9.18
N ALA A 192 -16.74 13.87 8.24
CA ALA A 192 -16.44 12.78 7.32
C ALA A 192 -15.45 11.76 7.93
N GLN A 193 -15.66 11.34 9.17
CA GLN A 193 -14.72 10.50 9.93
C GLN A 193 -14.39 9.16 9.26
N GLY A 194 -15.34 8.56 8.53
CA GLY A 194 -15.11 7.31 7.80
C GLY A 194 -14.44 7.50 6.43
N PHE A 195 -14.34 8.73 5.94
CA PHE A 195 -13.85 9.02 4.58
C PHE A 195 -12.36 8.68 4.40
N PRO A 196 -11.44 9.01 5.32
CA PRO A 196 -10.02 8.64 5.16
C PRO A 196 -9.82 7.12 5.01
N TYR A 197 -10.47 6.32 5.87
CA TYR A 197 -10.43 4.85 5.76
C TYR A 197 -11.08 4.35 4.47
N PHE A 198 -12.19 4.96 4.03
CA PHE A 198 -12.86 4.57 2.80
C PHE A 198 -11.95 4.77 1.57
N VAL A 199 -11.36 5.96 1.41
CA VAL A 199 -10.44 6.25 0.31
C VAL A 199 -9.25 5.31 0.36
N ARG A 200 -8.67 5.13 1.56
CA ARG A 200 -7.49 4.29 1.75
C ARG A 200 -7.72 2.82 1.43
N ASN A 201 -8.84 2.26 1.87
CA ASN A 201 -9.24 0.90 1.55
C ASN A 201 -9.37 0.71 0.02
N LYS A 202 -9.81 1.74 -0.69
CA LYS A 202 -9.92 1.70 -2.15
C LYS A 202 -8.56 1.86 -2.84
N SER A 203 -7.73 2.82 -2.45
CA SER A 203 -6.45 3.12 -3.12
C SER A 203 -5.27 2.21 -2.72
N GLY A 204 -5.49 1.22 -1.85
CA GLY A 204 -4.46 0.31 -1.35
C GLY A 204 -4.39 -1.07 -2.00
N PHE A 205 -5.38 -1.53 -2.79
CA PHE A 205 -5.42 -2.88 -3.39
C PHE A 205 -5.08 -4.08 -2.47
N ALA A 206 -5.33 -3.95 -1.17
CA ALA A 206 -4.91 -4.93 -0.17
C ALA A 206 -5.59 -6.30 -0.32
N GLU A 207 -6.85 -6.33 -0.77
CA GLU A 207 -7.58 -7.58 -1.00
C GLU A 207 -6.84 -8.47 -1.99
N ALA A 208 -6.38 -7.91 -3.12
CA ALA A 208 -5.57 -8.64 -4.08
C ALA A 208 -4.27 -9.14 -3.43
N CYS A 209 -3.55 -8.30 -2.70
CA CYS A 209 -2.31 -8.69 -2.06
C CYS A 209 -2.45 -9.86 -1.08
N ILE A 210 -3.58 -9.94 -0.36
CA ILE A 210 -3.86 -11.10 0.48
C ILE A 210 -4.08 -12.34 -0.39
N ILE A 211 -4.95 -12.30 -1.41
CA ILE A 211 -5.19 -13.47 -2.31
C ILE A 211 -3.89 -13.98 -2.92
N LEU A 212 -3.04 -13.07 -3.40
CA LEU A 212 -1.76 -13.39 -4.04
C LEU A 212 -0.80 -14.16 -3.13
N ALA A 213 -0.94 -14.03 -1.81
CA ALA A 213 -0.10 -14.71 -0.84
C ALA A 213 -0.45 -16.19 -0.66
N PHE A 214 -1.72 -16.55 -0.89
CA PHE A 214 -2.20 -17.92 -0.71
C PHE A 214 -1.95 -18.75 -1.96
N PRO A 215 -1.59 -20.04 -1.81
CA PRO A 215 -1.45 -20.94 -2.95
C PRO A 215 -2.68 -20.88 -3.85
N ARG A 216 -2.49 -20.76 -5.16
CA ARG A 216 -3.57 -20.62 -6.15
C ARG A 216 -4.61 -21.75 -6.14
N ASP A 217 -4.25 -22.90 -5.59
CA ASP A 217 -5.08 -24.10 -5.42
C ASP A 217 -5.77 -24.17 -4.04
N MET A 218 -5.46 -23.26 -3.12
CA MET A 218 -6.14 -23.13 -1.83
C MET A 218 -7.45 -22.34 -2.00
N PRO A 219 -8.62 -22.95 -1.77
CA PRO A 219 -9.89 -22.23 -1.87
C PRO A 219 -9.97 -21.08 -0.88
N VAL A 220 -10.47 -19.93 -1.32
CA VAL A 220 -10.61 -18.70 -0.50
C VAL A 220 -11.33 -18.97 0.82
N ILE A 221 -12.33 -19.86 0.82
CA ILE A 221 -13.12 -20.20 2.01
C ILE A 221 -12.28 -20.71 3.20
N HIS A 222 -11.08 -21.25 2.97
CA HIS A 222 -10.19 -21.72 4.03
C HIS A 222 -9.54 -20.59 4.85
N TYR A 223 -9.52 -19.36 4.33
CA TYR A 223 -8.95 -18.20 5.00
C TYR A 223 -9.86 -16.96 4.97
N ALA A 224 -11.00 -17.03 4.27
CA ALA A 224 -11.94 -15.92 4.10
C ALA A 224 -12.44 -15.31 5.42
N GLN A 225 -12.59 -16.11 6.48
CA GLN A 225 -13.01 -15.58 7.78
C GLN A 225 -11.97 -14.66 8.41
N ALA A 226 -10.69 -14.88 8.12
CA ALA A 226 -9.60 -14.04 8.60
C ALA A 226 -9.32 -12.84 7.69
N PHE A 227 -9.96 -12.78 6.51
CA PHE A 227 -9.70 -11.78 5.48
C PHE A 227 -9.88 -10.34 5.97
N PRO A 228 -10.93 -9.98 6.74
CA PRO A 228 -11.06 -8.63 7.30
C PRO A 228 -9.94 -8.26 8.28
N GLU A 229 -9.48 -9.22 9.09
CA GLU A 229 -8.39 -9.01 10.05
C GLU A 229 -7.02 -8.92 9.36
N MET A 230 -6.84 -9.68 8.27
CA MET A 230 -5.69 -9.54 7.38
C MET A 230 -5.68 -8.18 6.68
N LEU A 231 -6.84 -7.64 6.32
CA LEU A 231 -6.93 -6.31 5.71
C LEU A 231 -6.43 -5.23 6.66
N TYR A 232 -6.75 -5.26 7.96
CA TYR A 232 -6.13 -4.33 8.91
C TYR A 232 -4.62 -4.45 8.90
N PHE A 233 -4.09 -5.68 8.93
CA PHE A 233 -2.65 -5.89 8.88
C PHE A 233 -2.03 -5.37 7.57
N VAL A 234 -2.61 -5.71 6.41
CA VAL A 234 -2.05 -5.37 5.08
C VAL A 234 -2.29 -3.91 4.71
N LEU A 235 -3.46 -3.33 4.98
CA LEU A 235 -3.74 -1.92 4.70
C LEU A 235 -2.89 -1.00 5.56
N ASP A 236 -2.84 -1.24 6.88
CA ASP A 236 -2.21 -0.31 7.82
C ASP A 236 -0.67 -0.46 7.82
N LEU A 237 -0.12 -1.66 7.53
CA LEU A 237 1.32 -1.83 7.38
C LEU A 237 1.86 -1.67 5.96
N THR A 238 1.10 -1.88 4.86
CA THR A 238 1.77 -2.36 3.63
C THR A 238 1.59 -1.69 2.28
N LEU A 239 0.59 -0.84 2.01
CA LEU A 239 0.43 -0.31 0.64
C LEU A 239 0.33 1.23 0.55
N ARG A 240 1.40 1.77 -0.07
CA ARG A 240 1.77 3.13 -0.53
C ARG A 240 1.49 4.34 0.37
N PRO A 241 2.56 4.91 0.92
CA PRO A 241 3.55 4.26 1.75
C PRO A 241 2.94 4.15 3.16
N SER A 242 3.35 3.16 3.95
CA SER A 242 2.66 2.81 5.20
C SER A 242 2.52 4.03 6.10
N ASP A 243 1.30 4.49 6.36
CA ASP A 243 1.11 5.66 7.20
C ASP A 243 1.73 5.48 8.60
N ILE A 244 2.09 4.23 8.96
CA ILE A 244 2.97 3.86 10.05
C ILE A 244 4.47 3.93 9.68
N MET A 245 5.00 3.05 8.82
CA MET A 245 6.47 2.96 8.55
C MET A 245 7.03 4.07 7.65
N SER A 246 6.20 4.86 6.98
CA SER A 246 6.62 6.02 6.19
C SER A 246 6.33 7.33 6.87
N PHE A 247 5.61 7.32 8.00
CA PHE A 247 5.35 8.50 8.80
C PHE A 247 6.62 9.30 9.07
N TYR A 248 7.70 8.61 9.45
CA TYR A 248 8.98 9.26 9.73
C TYR A 248 9.53 10.04 8.52
N LYS A 249 9.65 9.38 7.35
CA LYS A 249 10.16 10.06 6.15
C LYS A 249 9.28 11.23 5.71
N GLU A 250 7.96 11.13 5.93
CA GLU A 250 6.96 12.12 5.52
C GLU A 250 6.98 13.34 6.43
N GLU A 251 7.05 13.11 7.74
CA GLU A 251 7.21 14.18 8.73
C GLU A 251 8.53 14.93 8.56
N LEU A 252 9.61 14.25 8.16
CA LEU A 252 10.91 14.90 7.88
C LEU A 252 10.83 15.93 6.75
N VAL A 253 9.94 15.74 5.78
CA VAL A 253 9.77 16.66 4.64
C VAL A 253 8.51 17.53 4.75
N GLY A 254 7.75 17.39 5.84
CA GLY A 254 6.54 18.17 6.09
C GLY A 254 5.35 17.77 5.21
N GLU A 255 5.30 16.52 4.73
CA GLU A 255 4.12 15.99 4.03
C GLU A 255 2.89 16.01 4.97
N SER A 256 1.76 16.52 4.47
CA SER A 256 0.53 16.75 5.26
C SER A 256 -0.71 16.10 4.65
N GLU A 257 -0.56 15.42 3.52
CA GLU A 257 -1.63 14.74 2.78
C GLU A 257 -1.53 13.21 2.90
N ASN A 258 -1.10 12.70 4.07
CA ASN A 258 -1.07 11.27 4.41
C ASN A 258 -2.24 10.88 5.32
N LEU A 259 -2.50 9.58 5.51
CA LEU A 259 -3.62 9.09 6.32
C LEU A 259 -3.55 9.57 7.76
N VAL A 260 -2.35 9.59 8.36
CA VAL A 260 -2.19 10.06 9.75
C VAL A 260 -2.63 11.51 9.88
N SER A 261 -2.24 12.37 8.94
CA SER A 261 -2.64 13.78 8.92
C SER A 261 -4.14 13.93 8.64
N LEU A 262 -4.69 13.14 7.72
CA LEU A 262 -6.13 13.11 7.40
C LEU A 262 -6.97 12.68 8.60
N LEU A 263 -6.58 11.59 9.26
CA LEU A 263 -7.25 11.08 10.46
C LEU A 263 -7.15 12.08 11.61
N ALA A 264 -5.97 12.65 11.83
CA ALA A 264 -5.80 13.67 12.87
C ALA A 264 -6.65 14.93 12.58
N ALA A 265 -6.90 15.27 11.30
CA ALA A 265 -7.77 16.39 10.94
C ALA A 265 -9.28 16.13 11.18
N VAL A 266 -9.73 14.87 11.11
CA VAL A 266 -11.15 14.50 11.31
C VAL A 266 -11.44 13.92 12.69
N THR A 267 -10.41 13.56 13.45
CA THR A 267 -10.54 13.04 14.81
C THR A 267 -10.33 14.20 15.78
N ASP A 268 -11.41 14.68 16.38
CA ASP A 268 -11.32 15.57 17.53
C ASP A 268 -10.41 14.88 18.58
N SER A 269 -9.51 15.61 19.24
CA SER A 269 -8.42 15.10 20.11
C SER A 269 -8.83 14.21 21.30
N LYS A 270 -10.09 13.76 21.34
CA LYS A 270 -10.66 12.78 22.25
C LYS A 270 -10.95 11.49 21.48
N ILE A 271 -9.96 10.59 21.48
CA ILE A 271 -10.02 9.26 20.88
C ILE A 271 -11.05 8.40 21.65
N GLU A 272 -12.33 8.52 21.28
CA GLU A 272 -13.38 7.54 21.59
C GLU A 272 -13.77 6.78 20.30
N PHE A 273 -12.79 6.28 19.53
CA PHE A 273 -13.13 5.72 18.21
C PHE A 273 -13.72 4.30 18.20
N PHE A 274 -13.88 3.59 19.33
CA PHE A 274 -14.47 2.23 19.27
C PHE A 274 -15.37 1.78 20.42
N GLN A 275 -15.93 2.68 21.24
CA GLN A 275 -16.94 2.27 22.23
C GLN A 275 -18.29 2.99 22.16
N ASN A 276 -18.40 4.16 21.54
CA ASN A 276 -19.70 4.80 21.33
C ASN A 276 -19.64 5.74 20.13
N PHE A 277 -20.54 5.54 19.16
CA PHE A 277 -20.88 6.56 18.17
C PHE A 277 -21.49 7.78 18.88
N LYS A 278 -20.68 8.70 19.38
CA LYS A 278 -21.13 10.03 19.80
C LYS A 278 -20.74 11.04 18.75
N ILE A 279 -21.75 11.55 18.06
CA ILE A 279 -21.68 12.72 17.20
C ILE A 279 -21.34 13.92 18.08
N CYS A 280 -20.11 14.44 17.99
CA CYS A 280 -19.75 15.73 18.58
C CYS A 280 -19.97 16.83 17.53
N GLY A 281 -20.84 17.78 17.87
CA GLY A 281 -21.10 18.97 17.08
C GLY A 281 -20.35 20.17 17.63
N SER A 282 -19.56 20.82 16.78
CA SER A 282 -19.42 22.29 16.73
C SER A 282 -18.51 22.67 15.58
N GLY A 283 -19.01 23.47 14.65
CA GLY A 283 -18.28 23.96 13.47
C GLY A 283 -17.20 24.98 13.79
N SER A 284 -16.11 24.51 14.39
CA SER A 284 -14.87 25.30 14.55
C SER A 284 -14.06 25.29 13.25
N PRO A 285 -13.36 26.38 12.90
CA PRO A 285 -12.46 26.41 11.75
C PRO A 285 -11.35 25.36 11.92
N CYS A 286 -10.91 24.74 10.83
CA CYS A 286 -9.84 23.74 10.84
C CYS A 286 -8.58 24.31 11.52
N ILE A 287 -8.36 23.92 12.77
CA ILE A 287 -7.13 24.18 13.51
C ILE A 287 -6.02 23.38 12.82
N PRO A 288 -4.79 23.91 12.64
CA PRO A 288 -3.68 23.13 12.12
C PRO A 288 -3.47 21.88 13.00
N VAL A 289 -3.48 20.70 12.37
CA VAL A 289 -3.19 19.43 13.05
C VAL A 289 -1.83 19.51 13.72
N THR A 290 -1.80 19.27 15.03
CA THR A 290 -0.56 19.24 15.79
C THR A 290 0.17 17.91 15.59
N ARG A 291 1.50 17.95 15.75
CA ARG A 291 2.34 16.74 15.70
C ARG A 291 1.97 15.73 16.79
N HIS A 292 1.51 16.18 17.96
CA HIS A 292 1.02 15.32 19.02
C HIS A 292 -0.23 14.52 18.61
N GLU A 293 -1.20 15.16 17.96
CA GLU A 293 -2.39 14.48 17.43
C GLU A 293 -2.01 13.42 16.39
N LYS A 294 -1.02 13.70 15.53
CA LYS A 294 -0.48 12.72 14.59
C LYS A 294 0.15 11.51 15.31
N TYR A 295 0.89 11.71 16.39
CA TYR A 295 1.49 10.62 17.16
C TYR A 295 0.44 9.71 17.81
N GLU A 296 -0.65 10.27 18.30
CA GLU A 296 -1.75 9.48 18.86
C GLU A 296 -2.44 8.62 17.78
N VAL A 297 -2.66 9.18 16.60
CA VAL A 297 -3.16 8.43 15.44
C VAL A 297 -2.17 7.33 15.04
N LEU A 298 -0.87 7.63 14.99
CA LEU A 298 0.17 6.64 14.70
C LEU A 298 0.13 5.47 15.69
N ARG A 299 0.06 5.76 17.01
CA ARG A 299 -0.10 4.73 18.06
C ARG A 299 -1.36 3.90 17.85
N HIS A 300 -2.46 4.53 17.48
CA HIS A 300 -3.72 3.85 17.22
C HIS A 300 -3.60 2.86 16.06
N LEU A 301 -3.04 3.30 14.92
CA LEU A 301 -2.83 2.45 13.75
C LEU A 301 -1.87 1.29 14.08
N SER A 302 -0.76 1.54 14.78
CA SER A 302 0.18 0.50 15.24
C SER A 302 -0.47 -0.56 16.14
N ARG A 303 -1.41 -0.15 17.01
CA ARG A 303 -2.20 -1.09 17.82
C ARG A 303 -3.21 -1.87 17.00
N ALA A 304 -3.89 -1.23 16.04
CA ALA A 304 -4.84 -1.87 15.14
C ALA A 304 -4.17 -2.98 14.32
N VAL A 305 -2.98 -2.71 13.77
CA VAL A 305 -2.12 -3.69 13.11
C VAL A 305 -1.82 -4.89 14.01
N SER A 306 -1.36 -4.63 15.23
CA SER A 306 -0.98 -5.68 16.18
C SER A 306 -2.18 -6.55 16.56
N LEU A 307 -3.35 -5.93 16.73
CA LEU A 307 -4.59 -6.62 17.05
C LEU A 307 -5.11 -7.45 15.86
N GLY A 308 -5.10 -6.88 14.65
CA GLY A 308 -5.49 -7.58 13.42
C GLY A 308 -4.60 -8.79 13.16
N HIS A 309 -3.29 -8.67 13.43
CA HIS A 309 -2.35 -9.80 13.40
C HIS A 309 -2.75 -10.92 14.36
N GLN A 310 -2.96 -10.58 15.64
CA GLN A 310 -3.32 -11.56 16.67
C GLN A 310 -4.66 -12.26 16.36
N ARG A 311 -5.67 -11.51 15.93
CA ARG A 311 -6.98 -12.05 15.54
C ARG A 311 -6.88 -12.96 14.33
N THR A 312 -6.10 -12.57 13.31
CA THR A 312 -5.82 -13.43 12.16
C THR A 312 -5.25 -14.77 12.60
N LEU A 313 -4.26 -14.78 13.50
CA LEU A 313 -3.68 -16.02 14.02
C LEU A 313 -4.68 -16.87 14.82
N GLN A 314 -5.59 -16.25 15.56
CA GLN A 314 -6.64 -16.94 16.31
C GLN A 314 -7.67 -17.58 15.38
N ILE A 315 -8.15 -16.85 14.37
CA ILE A 315 -9.13 -17.35 13.40
C ILE A 315 -8.53 -18.51 12.61
N LEU A 316 -7.27 -18.40 12.19
CA LEU A 316 -6.57 -19.45 11.44
C LEU A 316 -6.02 -20.58 12.33
N ALA A 317 -6.30 -20.60 13.64
CA ALA A 317 -5.78 -21.64 14.52
C ALA A 317 -6.20 -23.06 14.10
N GLY A 318 -7.39 -23.21 13.51
CA GLY A 318 -7.90 -24.47 12.95
C GLY A 318 -7.44 -24.79 11.52
N ALA A 319 -6.68 -23.89 10.87
CA ALA A 319 -6.25 -24.01 9.47
C ALA A 319 -4.73 -23.84 9.36
N PRO A 320 -3.92 -24.86 9.73
CA PRO A 320 -2.48 -24.71 9.91
C PRO A 320 -1.73 -24.26 8.64
N LEU A 321 -2.13 -24.75 7.46
CA LEU A 321 -1.52 -24.34 6.19
C LEU A 321 -1.81 -22.85 5.89
N ALA A 322 -3.05 -22.41 6.04
CA ALA A 322 -3.42 -21.00 5.85
C ALA A 322 -2.70 -20.09 6.85
N ARG A 323 -2.60 -20.54 8.11
CA ARG A 323 -1.86 -19.83 9.16
C ARG A 323 -0.38 -19.69 8.83
N GLU A 324 0.25 -20.76 8.34
CA GLU A 324 1.65 -20.73 7.94
C GLU A 324 1.89 -19.74 6.79
N VAL A 325 1.02 -19.76 5.77
CA VAL A 325 1.08 -18.81 4.65
C VAL A 325 0.96 -17.37 5.15
N TYR A 326 -0.02 -17.08 6.01
CA TYR A 326 -0.19 -15.74 6.58
C TYR A 326 1.05 -15.28 7.37
N LEU A 327 1.65 -16.15 8.18
CA LEU A 327 2.87 -15.83 8.92
C LEU A 327 4.04 -15.49 7.97
N LYS A 328 4.18 -16.20 6.85
CA LYS A 328 5.19 -15.91 5.83
C LYS A 328 4.92 -14.59 5.13
N LEU A 329 3.67 -14.31 4.79
CA LEU A 329 3.24 -13.01 4.25
C LEU A 329 3.58 -11.87 5.20
N ALA A 330 3.17 -11.98 6.47
CA ALA A 330 3.40 -10.98 7.50
C ALA A 330 4.90 -10.70 7.69
N LYS A 331 5.70 -11.76 7.75
CA LYS A 331 7.17 -11.65 7.84
C LYS A 331 7.76 -10.96 6.61
N GLY A 332 7.35 -11.37 5.40
CA GLY A 332 7.85 -10.80 4.15
C GLY A 332 7.59 -9.30 4.06
N TYR A 333 6.40 -8.85 4.51
CA TYR A 333 6.07 -7.43 4.57
C TYR A 333 6.94 -6.63 5.53
N VAL A 334 7.06 -7.07 6.78
CA VAL A 334 7.92 -6.38 7.76
C VAL A 334 9.36 -6.30 7.25
N CYS A 335 9.89 -7.39 6.70
CA CYS A 335 11.24 -7.40 6.15
C CYS A 335 11.41 -6.50 4.93
N MET A 336 10.38 -6.37 4.07
CA MET A 336 10.41 -5.45 2.94
C MET A 336 10.62 -3.99 3.39
N TYR A 337 9.86 -3.52 4.38
CA TYR A 337 10.00 -2.16 4.90
C TYR A 337 11.36 -1.91 5.54
N ILE A 338 11.81 -2.83 6.39
CA ILE A 338 13.12 -2.73 7.06
C ILE A 338 14.27 -2.77 6.06
N SER A 339 14.11 -3.51 4.96
CA SER A 339 15.14 -3.63 3.90
C SER A 339 15.18 -2.43 2.96
N MET A 340 14.07 -1.70 2.78
CA MET A 340 13.98 -0.48 1.97
C MET A 340 14.49 0.77 2.74
N ARG A 341 15.70 0.67 3.31
CA ARG A 341 16.30 1.68 4.21
C ARG A 341 16.32 3.08 3.58
N GLU A 342 16.82 3.21 2.36
CA GLU A 342 16.89 4.50 1.66
C GLU A 342 15.52 5.13 1.39
N ARG A 343 14.49 4.30 1.18
CA ARG A 343 13.13 4.78 0.86
C ARG A 343 12.42 5.27 2.11
N TYR A 344 12.51 4.54 3.23
CA TYR A 344 11.73 4.81 4.45
C TYR A 344 12.53 5.46 5.58
N LYS A 345 13.86 5.53 5.47
CA LYS A 345 14.78 6.11 6.47
C LYS A 345 14.67 5.48 7.86
N LEU A 346 14.29 4.21 7.92
CA LEU A 346 14.09 3.48 9.18
C LEU A 346 15.41 3.14 9.89
N ASP A 347 16.54 3.22 9.18
CA ASP A 347 17.88 3.09 9.76
C ASP A 347 18.25 4.26 10.69
N GLU A 348 17.66 5.44 10.49
CA GLU A 348 17.81 6.58 11.40
C GLU A 348 17.10 6.36 12.76
N LEU A 349 16.18 5.39 12.82
CA LEU A 349 15.35 5.09 14.00
C LEU A 349 15.95 4.00 14.92
N ASN A 350 17.06 3.36 14.53
CA ASN A 350 17.73 2.27 15.26
C ASN A 350 16.83 1.07 15.65
N LEU A 351 15.84 0.74 14.81
CA LEU A 351 14.85 -0.34 15.01
C LEU A 351 15.40 -1.77 14.97
#